data_AF-X6N7W5-F1
#
_entry.id   AF-X6N7W5-F1
#
_cell.length_a   1.000
_cell.length_b   1.000
_cell.length_c   1.000
_cell.angle_alpha   90.00
_cell.angle_beta   90.00
_cell.angle_gamma   90.00
#
_symmetry.space_group_name_H-M   'P 1'
#
loop_
_entity.id
_entity.type
_entity.pdbx_description
1 polymer ?
#
loop_
_entity_poly.entity_id
_entity_poly.type
_entity_poly.pdbx_seq_one_letter_code
_entity_poly.pdbx_strand_id
1 'polypeptide(L)'
;MRLETLDIVVQTKKADEKKESRSEIKKKEDSKVVVKLDIDSLETLFQQPENKKKGKKKGGGGNDTDKEDKKAKKKIVSLLADHDQKKHYNVSIGLSRLKKSNLVIHDAIMGMDENELKLDTLLKLQKYVPEEAEQELYRNWDGDSNDLDIPDQFFYALKDIPFLQERLSLWIFKIQFPELYEDNNLKVSILQKAHDIVKFTSLT
;
A
#
# COMPACT_ATOMS: atom_id res chain seq x y z
N MET A 1 54.41 -0.23 20.89
CA MET A 1 54.26 0.95 20.01
C MET A 1 52.84 1.48 20.20
N ARG A 2 52.73 2.76 20.57
CA ARG A 2 51.57 3.67 20.67
C ARG A 2 50.17 3.06 20.88
N LEU A 3 49.71 3.08 22.13
CA LEU A 3 48.28 3.17 22.45
C LEU A 3 47.91 4.65 22.37
N GLU A 4 47.21 5.06 21.32
CA GLU A 4 46.68 6.41 21.18
C GLU A 4 45.38 6.52 21.99
N THR A 5 45.46 7.14 23.16
CA THR A 5 44.28 7.60 23.90
C THR A 5 43.68 8.79 23.14
N LEU A 6 42.51 8.58 22.51
CA LEU A 6 41.72 9.68 21.95
C LEU A 6 40.88 10.33 23.07
N ASP A 7 41.28 11.51 23.49
CA ASP A 7 40.47 12.39 24.33
C ASP A 7 39.32 12.97 23.49
N ILE A 8 38.12 12.42 23.63
CA ILE A 8 36.92 12.96 23.00
C ILE A 8 36.42 14.16 23.82
N VAL A 9 36.74 15.36 23.36
CA VAL A 9 36.16 16.62 23.86
C VAL A 9 34.77 16.77 23.25
N VAL A 10 33.73 16.40 24.00
CA VAL A 10 32.34 16.66 23.60
C VAL A 10 32.04 18.15 23.80
N GLN A 11 32.11 18.92 22.71
CA GLN A 11 31.54 20.27 22.70
C GLN A 11 30.03 20.17 22.50
N THR A 12 29.27 20.37 23.57
CA THR A 12 27.83 20.59 23.48
C THR A 12 27.59 22.01 22.96
N LYS A 13 27.35 22.14 21.64
CA LYS A 13 26.74 23.35 21.08
C LYS A 13 25.34 23.49 21.69
N LYS A 14 25.07 24.64 22.32
CA LYS A 14 23.73 25.06 22.75
C LYS A 14 22.76 24.90 21.57
N ALA A 15 21.83 23.97 21.68
CA ALA A 15 20.64 23.94 20.85
C ALA A 15 19.61 24.91 21.44
N ASP A 16 18.98 25.65 20.54
CA ASP A 16 18.01 26.72 20.80
C ASP A 16 16.94 26.37 21.84
N GLU A 17 16.65 27.35 22.68
CA GLU A 17 15.55 27.36 23.63
C GLU A 17 14.22 27.13 22.91
N LYS A 18 13.57 26.01 23.21
CA LYS A 18 12.11 25.92 23.11
C LYS A 18 11.55 25.35 24.40
N LYS A 19 10.81 26.22 25.08
CA LYS A 19 10.08 26.01 26.33
C LYS A 19 9.30 24.71 26.31
N GLU A 20 9.60 23.81 27.24
CA GLU A 20 8.58 23.01 27.88
C GLU A 20 8.96 22.73 29.34
N SER A 21 8.01 23.02 30.20
CA SER A 21 8.07 23.13 31.66
C SER A 21 8.58 21.86 32.33
N ARG A 22 9.74 21.96 33.00
CA ARG A 22 10.28 20.91 33.87
C ARG A 22 10.36 21.43 35.30
N SER A 23 9.39 21.03 36.11
CA SER A 23 9.51 21.02 37.56
C SER A 23 10.72 20.16 37.96
N GLU A 24 11.70 20.84 38.57
CA GLU A 24 12.65 20.32 39.55
C GLU A 24 13.37 19.00 39.22
N ILE A 25 14.49 19.11 38.49
CA ILE A 25 15.58 18.16 38.64
C ILE A 25 16.68 18.82 39.45
N LYS A 26 16.77 18.36 40.70
CA LYS A 26 17.76 18.70 41.71
C LYS A 26 19.18 18.58 41.14
N LYS A 27 19.98 19.62 41.37
CA LYS A 27 21.44 19.62 41.19
C LYS A 27 22.02 18.36 41.85
N LYS A 28 22.41 17.37 41.04
CA LYS A 28 23.34 16.33 41.46
C LYS A 28 24.70 16.73 40.92
N GLU A 29 25.64 16.83 41.84
CA GLU A 29 27.05 17.12 41.58
C GLU A 29 27.58 16.20 40.48
N ASP A 30 28.28 16.78 39.51
CA ASP A 30 28.94 16.04 38.43
C ASP A 30 30.13 15.26 39.00
N SER A 31 29.85 14.14 39.67
CA SER A 31 30.85 13.12 39.92
C SER A 31 31.24 12.57 38.55
N LYS A 32 32.45 12.89 38.09
CA LYS A 32 33.04 12.37 36.85
C LYS A 32 33.23 10.86 36.98
N VAL A 33 32.16 10.09 36.79
CA VAL A 33 32.20 8.64 36.71
C VAL A 33 32.75 8.31 35.32
N VAL A 34 34.04 7.97 35.26
CA VAL A 34 34.65 7.42 34.05
C VAL A 34 34.13 6.00 33.90
N VAL A 35 33.00 5.85 33.22
CA VAL A 35 32.51 4.53 32.81
C VAL A 35 33.39 4.07 31.65
N LYS A 36 34.17 3.00 31.87
CA LYS A 36 34.87 2.31 30.79
C LYS A 36 33.82 1.61 29.93
N LEU A 37 33.32 2.29 28.91
CA LEU A 37 32.44 1.72 27.92
C LEU A 37 33.30 1.02 26.87
N ASP A 38 33.15 -0.30 26.80
CA ASP A 38 33.72 -1.10 25.73
C ASP A 38 32.89 -0.87 24.46
N ILE A 39 33.44 -0.05 23.56
CA ILE A 39 32.78 0.37 22.31
C ILE A 39 32.64 -0.84 21.38
N ASP A 40 33.61 -1.75 21.36
CA ASP A 40 33.59 -2.94 20.50
C ASP A 40 32.49 -3.92 20.93
N SER A 41 32.29 -4.05 22.25
CA SER A 41 31.18 -4.83 22.81
C SER A 41 29.83 -4.18 22.51
N LEU A 42 29.74 -2.85 22.63
CA LEU A 42 28.52 -2.10 22.28
C LEU A 42 28.18 -2.27 20.79
N GLU A 43 29.17 -2.17 19.91
CA GLU A 43 28.99 -2.39 18.48
C GLU A 43 28.55 -3.83 18.22
N THR A 44 29.18 -4.83 18.83
CA THR A 44 28.79 -6.24 18.66
C THR A 44 27.36 -6.52 19.14
N LEU A 45 26.93 -5.92 20.25
CA LEU A 45 25.61 -6.16 20.86
C LEU A 45 24.47 -5.42 20.14
N PHE A 46 24.75 -4.27 19.54
CA PHE A 46 23.75 -3.40 18.93
C PHE A 46 23.91 -3.22 17.41
N GLN A 47 24.88 -3.90 16.79
CA GLN A 47 25.02 -3.92 15.33
C GLN A 47 23.75 -4.52 14.72
N GLN A 48 23.19 -3.80 13.75
CA GLN A 48 22.06 -4.30 12.99
C GLN A 48 22.49 -5.56 12.24
N PRO A 49 21.80 -6.71 12.37
CA PRO A 49 22.21 -7.93 11.70
C PRO A 49 22.26 -7.68 10.20
N GLU A 50 23.44 -7.82 9.59
CA GLU A 50 23.56 -7.72 8.14
C GLU A 50 22.68 -8.80 7.52
N ASN A 51 21.66 -8.38 6.76
CA ASN A 51 20.88 -9.27 5.91
C ASN A 51 21.84 -9.88 4.87
N LYS A 52 22.44 -11.02 5.21
CA LYS A 52 23.21 -11.86 4.28
C LYS A 52 22.26 -12.36 3.19
N LYS A 53 22.05 -11.54 2.15
CA LYS A 53 21.63 -12.05 0.84
C LYS A 53 22.68 -13.09 0.46
N LYS A 54 22.27 -14.35 0.35
CA LYS A 54 23.11 -15.48 -0.06
C LYS A 54 23.74 -15.20 -1.43
N GLY A 55 24.92 -14.58 -1.45
CA GLY A 55 25.79 -14.49 -2.59
C GLY A 55 26.52 -15.82 -2.77
N LYS A 56 26.02 -16.65 -3.68
CA LYS A 56 26.69 -17.87 -4.14
C LYS A 56 27.96 -17.45 -4.89
N LYS A 57 29.14 -17.87 -4.42
CA LYS A 57 30.43 -17.59 -5.09
C LYS A 57 31.19 -18.89 -5.31
N LYS A 58 31.45 -19.23 -6.58
CA LYS A 58 32.77 -19.50 -7.18
C LYS A 58 32.70 -20.50 -8.36
N GLY A 59 33.50 -20.20 -9.39
CA GLY A 59 33.96 -21.14 -10.41
C GLY A 59 34.22 -20.40 -11.72
N GLY A 60 35.50 -20.17 -12.08
CA GLY A 60 35.90 -19.37 -13.23
C GLY A 60 36.25 -20.18 -14.49
N GLY A 61 36.50 -19.44 -15.57
CA GLY A 61 37.30 -19.84 -16.73
C GLY A 61 36.53 -20.39 -17.93
N GLY A 62 36.56 -19.67 -19.06
CA GLY A 62 36.17 -20.22 -20.36
C GLY A 62 35.56 -19.19 -21.30
N ASN A 63 36.37 -18.72 -22.25
CA ASN A 63 36.04 -17.79 -23.33
C ASN A 63 35.09 -18.47 -24.33
N ASP A 64 33.88 -17.94 -24.54
CA ASP A 64 33.24 -18.05 -25.85
C ASP A 64 32.15 -16.97 -26.06
N THR A 65 32.02 -16.61 -27.31
CA THR A 65 31.37 -15.44 -27.89
C THR A 65 29.89 -15.23 -27.50
N ASP A 66 29.64 -14.36 -26.52
CA ASP A 66 28.30 -13.81 -26.28
C ASP A 66 27.99 -12.73 -27.32
N LYS A 67 27.14 -13.10 -28.29
CA LYS A 67 26.34 -12.17 -29.07
C LYS A 67 25.58 -11.28 -28.08
N GLU A 68 25.95 -10.01 -28.02
CA GLU A 68 25.12 -8.96 -27.47
C GLU A 68 23.83 -8.87 -28.30
N ASP A 69 22.86 -9.71 -28.00
CA ASP A 69 21.45 -9.38 -28.24
C ASP A 69 21.14 -8.19 -27.33
N LYS A 70 21.45 -6.99 -27.83
CA LYS A 70 20.85 -5.73 -27.39
C LYS A 70 19.35 -5.87 -27.64
N LYS A 71 18.67 -6.51 -26.70
CA LYS A 71 17.22 -6.53 -26.55
C LYS A 71 16.85 -5.05 -26.49
N ALA A 72 16.43 -4.51 -27.62
CA ALA A 72 15.95 -3.14 -27.72
C ALA A 72 14.94 -2.97 -26.59
N LYS A 73 15.26 -2.09 -25.63
CA LYS A 73 14.32 -1.78 -24.55
C LYS A 73 13.06 -1.31 -25.25
N LYS A 74 12.04 -2.16 -25.28
CA LYS A 74 10.73 -1.79 -25.81
C LYS A 74 10.35 -0.50 -25.12
N LYS A 75 10.01 0.52 -25.90
CA LYS A 75 9.57 1.80 -25.34
C LYS A 75 8.23 1.52 -24.67
N ILE A 76 8.25 1.37 -23.35
CA ILE A 76 7.03 1.24 -22.56
C ILE A 76 6.36 2.61 -22.58
N VAL A 77 5.15 2.67 -23.10
CA VAL A 77 4.30 3.85 -23.17
C VAL A 77 3.48 3.92 -21.89
N SER A 78 3.44 5.07 -21.23
CA SER A 78 2.57 5.27 -20.06
C SER A 78 1.67 6.48 -20.26
N LEU A 79 0.42 6.23 -20.60
CA LEU A 79 -0.58 7.28 -20.86
C LEU A 79 -1.06 7.89 -19.55
N LEU A 80 -1.22 7.05 -18.52
CA LEU A 80 -1.68 7.48 -17.20
C LEU A 80 -0.63 8.33 -16.49
N ALA A 81 0.65 8.00 -16.61
CA ALA A 81 1.73 8.79 -15.99
C ALA A 81 1.82 10.20 -16.60
N ASP A 82 1.62 10.33 -17.90
CA ASP A 82 1.66 11.61 -18.61
C ASP A 82 0.51 12.55 -18.20
N HIS A 83 -0.65 11.98 -17.85
CA HIS A 83 -1.82 12.75 -17.41
C HIS A 83 -1.88 12.95 -15.89
N ASP A 84 -1.71 11.89 -15.10
CA ASP A 84 -1.74 11.91 -13.64
C ASP A 84 -0.76 10.90 -13.02
N GLN A 85 0.43 11.41 -12.71
CA GLN A 85 1.49 10.65 -12.05
C GLN A 85 1.09 10.11 -10.66
N LYS A 86 0.23 10.81 -9.92
CA LYS A 86 -0.20 10.34 -8.59
C LYS A 86 -1.14 9.14 -8.74
N LYS A 87 -2.08 9.23 -9.67
CA LYS A 87 -3.01 8.13 -9.98
C LYS A 87 -2.27 6.92 -10.52
N HIS A 88 -1.31 7.11 -11.44
CA HIS A 88 -0.42 6.05 -11.93
C HIS A 88 0.27 5.30 -10.77
N TYR A 89 0.92 6.03 -9.86
CA TYR A 89 1.60 5.42 -8.73
C TYR A 89 0.63 4.66 -7.80
N ASN A 90 -0.53 5.25 -7.49
CA ASN A 90 -1.53 4.61 -6.64
C ASN A 90 -2.07 3.31 -7.24
N VAL A 91 -2.35 3.30 -8.54
CA VAL A 91 -2.79 2.11 -9.29
C VAL A 91 -1.69 1.07 -9.32
N SER A 92 -0.44 1.46 -9.63
CA SER A 92 0.71 0.55 -9.63
C SER A 92 0.89 -0.17 -8.30
N ILE A 93 0.84 0.59 -7.19
CA ILE A 93 0.90 0.02 -5.84
C ILE A 93 -0.33 -0.85 -5.54
N GLY A 94 -1.53 -0.44 -5.96
CA GLY A 94 -2.75 -1.23 -5.80
C GLY A 94 -2.65 -2.59 -6.49
N LEU A 95 -2.22 -2.62 -7.74
CA LEU A 95 -2.06 -3.83 -8.56
C LEU A 95 -1.01 -4.78 -7.98
N SER A 96 0.09 -4.25 -7.45
CA SER A 96 1.14 -5.07 -6.81
C SER A 96 0.61 -5.88 -5.61
N ARG A 97 -0.44 -5.38 -4.94
CA ARG A 97 -1.10 -6.05 -3.81
C ARG A 97 -2.18 -7.03 -4.27
N LEU A 98 -2.86 -6.72 -5.38
CA LEU A 98 -3.93 -7.54 -5.93
C LEU A 98 -3.41 -8.87 -6.49
N LYS A 99 -2.19 -8.89 -7.06
CA LYS A 99 -1.51 -10.10 -7.59
C LYS A 99 -2.40 -10.99 -8.48
N LYS A 100 -3.36 -10.41 -9.20
CA LYS A 100 -4.23 -11.08 -10.17
C LYS A 100 -3.91 -10.59 -11.58
N SER A 101 -4.19 -11.42 -12.57
CA SER A 101 -4.09 -11.04 -13.98
C SER A 101 -5.18 -10.02 -14.34
N ASN A 102 -4.88 -9.07 -15.22
CA ASN A 102 -5.84 -8.06 -15.69
C ASN A 102 -7.09 -8.70 -16.30
N LEU A 103 -6.93 -9.82 -17.02
CA LEU A 103 -8.05 -10.58 -17.60
C LEU A 103 -8.95 -11.20 -16.52
N VAL A 104 -8.34 -11.76 -15.47
CA VAL A 104 -9.11 -12.35 -14.36
C VAL A 104 -9.91 -11.27 -13.63
N ILE A 105 -9.33 -10.07 -13.47
CA ILE A 105 -10.03 -8.95 -12.84
C ILE A 105 -11.19 -8.48 -13.72
N HIS A 106 -10.96 -8.35 -15.03
CA HIS A 106 -12.00 -8.00 -15.99
C HIS A 106 -13.18 -8.98 -15.92
N ASP A 107 -12.89 -10.28 -16.00
CA ASP A 107 -13.92 -11.32 -16.00
C ASP A 107 -14.63 -11.42 -14.65
N ALA A 108 -13.91 -11.25 -13.54
CA ALA A 108 -14.50 -11.21 -12.22
C ALA A 108 -15.46 -10.01 -12.04
N ILE A 109 -15.12 -8.84 -12.60
CA ILE A 109 -16.02 -7.66 -12.61
C ILE A 109 -17.24 -7.92 -13.50
N MET A 110 -17.04 -8.52 -14.67
CA MET A 110 -18.14 -8.83 -15.59
C MET A 110 -19.09 -9.88 -15.03
N GLY A 111 -18.56 -10.92 -14.38
CA GLY A 111 -19.30 -12.02 -13.76
C GLY A 111 -19.75 -11.76 -12.32
N MET A 112 -19.33 -10.65 -11.68
CA MET A 112 -19.55 -10.37 -10.26
C MET A 112 -19.17 -11.56 -9.35
N ASP A 113 -18.00 -12.16 -9.60
CA ASP A 113 -17.54 -13.35 -8.87
C ASP A 113 -17.00 -13.00 -7.47
N GLU A 114 -17.78 -13.36 -6.45
CA GLU A 114 -17.49 -13.11 -5.03
C GLU A 114 -16.32 -13.96 -4.50
N ASN A 115 -15.94 -15.04 -5.18
CA ASN A 115 -14.79 -15.87 -4.79
C ASN A 115 -13.46 -15.20 -5.15
N GLU A 116 -13.43 -14.56 -6.32
CA GLU A 116 -12.23 -13.91 -6.85
C GLU A 116 -12.01 -12.53 -6.22
N LEU A 117 -13.08 -11.73 -6.08
CA LEU A 117 -13.01 -10.37 -5.55
C LEU A 117 -13.89 -10.22 -4.29
N LYS A 118 -13.21 -10.15 -3.13
CA LYS A 118 -13.85 -9.89 -1.83
C LYS A 118 -14.20 -8.41 -1.65
N LEU A 119 -15.13 -8.12 -0.75
CA LEU A 119 -15.59 -6.75 -0.42
C LEU A 119 -14.43 -5.75 -0.19
N ASP A 120 -13.45 -6.09 0.64
CA ASP A 120 -12.29 -5.21 0.92
C ASP A 120 -11.46 -4.92 -0.35
N THR A 121 -11.36 -5.92 -1.25
CA THR A 121 -10.66 -5.75 -2.53
C THR A 121 -11.48 -4.89 -3.48
N LEU A 122 -12.81 -5.08 -3.52
CA LEU A 122 -13.72 -4.27 -4.34
C LEU A 122 -13.72 -2.80 -3.94
N LEU A 123 -13.76 -2.49 -2.64
CA LEU A 123 -13.68 -1.12 -2.12
C LEU A 123 -12.37 -0.42 -2.48
N LYS A 124 -11.27 -1.18 -2.57
CA LYS A 124 -9.97 -0.67 -3.04
C LYS A 124 -9.98 -0.49 -4.55
N LEU A 125 -10.47 -1.50 -5.27
CA LEU A 125 -10.55 -1.53 -6.72
C LEU A 125 -11.36 -0.36 -7.26
N GLN A 126 -12.48 -0.01 -6.61
CA GLN A 126 -13.31 1.15 -6.95
C GLN A 126 -12.52 2.46 -7.02
N LYS A 127 -11.46 2.61 -6.22
CA LYS A 127 -10.60 3.80 -6.20
C LYS A 127 -9.50 3.78 -7.26
N TYR A 128 -9.24 2.62 -7.85
CA TYR A 128 -8.14 2.41 -8.79
C TYR A 128 -8.62 2.20 -10.23
N VAL A 129 -9.89 1.88 -10.43
CA VAL A 129 -10.45 1.72 -11.77
C VAL A 129 -10.50 3.05 -12.53
N PRO A 130 -10.42 3.00 -13.87
CA PRO A 130 -10.57 4.18 -14.70
C PRO A 130 -11.96 4.82 -14.51
N GLU A 131 -11.99 6.14 -14.63
CA GLU A 131 -13.21 6.92 -14.83
C GLU A 131 -13.67 6.83 -16.30
N GLU A 132 -14.92 7.20 -16.58
CA GLU A 132 -15.49 7.11 -17.92
C GLU A 132 -14.66 7.86 -18.97
N ALA A 133 -14.19 9.07 -18.63
CA ALA A 133 -13.32 9.87 -19.50
C ALA A 133 -11.96 9.20 -19.77
N GLU A 134 -11.42 8.49 -18.78
CA GLU A 134 -10.17 7.75 -18.95
C GLU A 134 -10.41 6.50 -19.78
N GLN A 135 -11.50 5.76 -19.56
CA GLN A 135 -11.87 4.63 -20.41
C GLN A 135 -11.97 5.06 -21.89
N GLU A 136 -12.48 6.26 -22.17
CA GLU A 136 -12.52 6.81 -23.52
C GLU A 136 -11.13 7.10 -24.11
N LEU A 137 -10.18 7.59 -23.30
CA LEU A 137 -8.78 7.76 -23.72
C LEU A 137 -8.18 6.42 -24.18
N TYR A 138 -8.40 5.34 -23.43
CA TYR A 138 -7.88 4.00 -23.80
C TYR A 138 -8.67 3.35 -24.94
N ARG A 139 -9.93 3.72 -25.17
CA ARG A 139 -10.70 3.31 -26.36
C ARG A 139 -10.18 3.93 -27.65
N ASN A 140 -9.70 5.17 -27.57
CA ASN A 140 -9.16 5.92 -28.71
C ASN A 140 -7.67 5.65 -28.97
N TRP A 141 -7.06 4.70 -28.24
CA TRP A 141 -5.65 4.41 -28.37
C TRP A 141 -5.41 3.27 -29.36
N ASP A 142 -4.70 3.57 -30.45
CA ASP A 142 -4.47 2.67 -31.61
C ASP A 142 -3.24 1.75 -31.46
N GLY A 143 -2.55 1.74 -30.31
CA GLY A 143 -1.35 0.90 -30.09
C GLY A 143 -1.64 -0.53 -29.63
N ASP A 144 -0.58 -1.32 -29.40
CA ASP A 144 -0.68 -2.68 -28.82
C ASP A 144 -0.58 -2.65 -27.29
N SER A 145 -1.54 -3.26 -26.58
CA SER A 145 -1.56 -3.36 -25.12
C SER A 145 -0.23 -3.80 -24.49
N ASN A 146 0.60 -4.57 -25.19
CA ASN A 146 1.91 -5.00 -24.66
C ASN A 146 2.96 -3.90 -24.58
N ASP A 147 2.76 -2.79 -25.28
CA ASP A 147 3.65 -1.63 -25.25
C ASP A 147 3.29 -0.67 -24.10
N LEU A 148 2.16 -0.87 -23.42
CA LEU A 148 1.74 -0.07 -22.27
C LEU A 148 2.45 -0.49 -20.97
N ASP A 149 2.60 0.44 -20.03
CA ASP A 149 3.05 0.14 -18.67
C ASP A 149 1.99 -0.65 -17.87
N ILE A 150 2.38 -1.28 -16.76
CA ILE A 150 1.49 -2.17 -15.98
C ILE A 150 0.16 -1.49 -15.57
N PRO A 151 0.13 -0.24 -15.07
CA PRO A 151 -1.12 0.45 -14.76
C PRO A 151 -1.97 0.73 -16.00
N ASP A 152 -1.33 1.09 -17.11
CA ASP A 152 -1.98 1.36 -18.38
C ASP A 152 -2.56 0.09 -19.02
N GLN A 153 -1.88 -1.05 -18.91
CA GLN A 153 -2.40 -2.36 -19.32
C GLN A 153 -3.65 -2.73 -18.53
N PHE A 154 -3.70 -2.39 -17.24
CA PHE A 154 -4.89 -2.59 -16.42
C PHE A 154 -6.05 -1.72 -16.89
N PHE A 155 -5.82 -0.44 -17.19
CA PHE A 155 -6.87 0.45 -17.69
C PHE A 155 -7.34 0.02 -19.09
N TYR A 156 -6.41 -0.37 -19.96
CA TYR A 156 -6.72 -0.89 -21.29
C TYR A 156 -7.54 -2.18 -21.27
N ALA A 157 -7.34 -3.05 -20.27
CA ALA A 157 -8.15 -4.25 -20.08
C ALA A 157 -9.58 -3.93 -19.59
N LEU A 158 -9.80 -2.78 -18.95
CA LEU A 158 -11.10 -2.38 -18.41
C LEU A 158 -11.87 -1.40 -19.30
N LYS A 159 -11.30 -0.98 -20.43
CA LYS A 159 -11.92 0.02 -21.34
C LYS A 159 -13.25 -0.45 -21.94
N ASP A 160 -13.42 -1.76 -22.05
CA ASP A 160 -14.56 -2.42 -22.70
C ASP A 160 -15.73 -2.66 -21.73
N ILE A 161 -15.53 -2.45 -20.42
CA ILE A 161 -16.58 -2.64 -19.41
C ILE A 161 -17.48 -1.40 -19.38
N PRO A 162 -18.79 -1.53 -19.68
CA PRO A 162 -19.73 -0.43 -19.60
C PRO A 162 -20.09 -0.12 -18.14
N PHE A 163 -20.25 1.18 -17.84
CA PHE A 163 -20.67 1.69 -16.53
C PHE A 163 -19.85 1.09 -15.38
N LEU A 164 -18.52 1.11 -15.52
CA LEU A 164 -17.60 0.40 -14.62
C LEU A 164 -17.74 0.86 -13.16
N GLN A 165 -17.85 2.17 -12.94
CA GLN A 165 -17.97 2.77 -11.61
C GLN A 165 -19.29 2.35 -10.94
N GLU A 166 -20.40 2.45 -11.67
CA GLU A 166 -21.74 2.09 -11.21
C GLU A 166 -21.82 0.60 -10.93
N ARG A 167 -21.26 -0.23 -11.81
CA ARG A 167 -21.22 -1.69 -11.65
C ARG A 167 -20.51 -2.07 -10.35
N LEU A 168 -19.34 -1.49 -10.07
CA LEU A 168 -18.62 -1.75 -8.82
C LEU A 168 -19.42 -1.27 -7.60
N SER A 169 -20.01 -0.08 -7.68
CA SER A 169 -20.84 0.47 -6.59
C SER A 169 -22.03 -0.44 -6.27
N LEU A 170 -22.76 -0.88 -7.30
CA LEU A 170 -23.89 -1.80 -7.16
C LEU A 170 -23.46 -3.17 -6.64
N TRP A 171 -22.29 -3.66 -7.06
CA TRP A 171 -21.77 -4.94 -6.59
C TRP A 171 -21.37 -4.87 -5.11
N ILE A 172 -20.70 -3.79 -4.68
CA ILE A 172 -20.39 -3.53 -3.27
C ILE A 172 -21.68 -3.48 -2.46
N PHE A 173 -22.68 -2.74 -2.93
CA PHE A 173 -23.99 -2.67 -2.29
C PHE A 173 -24.67 -4.05 -2.19
N LYS A 174 -24.64 -4.85 -3.26
CA LYS A 174 -25.18 -6.22 -3.27
C LYS A 174 -24.57 -7.08 -2.17
N ILE A 175 -23.25 -7.02 -1.98
CA ILE A 175 -22.56 -7.79 -0.94
C ILE A 175 -22.93 -7.30 0.47
N GLN A 176 -23.07 -5.99 0.65
CA GLN A 176 -23.40 -5.38 1.95
C GLN A 176 -24.90 -5.46 2.30
N PHE A 177 -25.75 -5.73 1.31
CA PHE A 177 -27.20 -5.67 1.47
C PHE A 177 -27.75 -6.61 2.57
N PRO A 178 -27.32 -7.88 2.70
CA PRO A 178 -27.85 -8.76 3.74
C PRO A 178 -27.61 -8.24 5.15
N GLU A 179 -26.39 -7.77 5.43
CA GLU A 179 -26.04 -7.18 6.73
C GLU A 179 -26.85 -5.91 6.99
N LEU A 180 -26.96 -5.04 5.98
CA LEU A 180 -27.75 -3.82 6.07
C LEU A 180 -29.24 -4.12 6.31
N TYR A 181 -29.78 -5.15 5.65
CA TYR A 181 -31.18 -5.56 5.80
C TYR A 181 -31.44 -6.07 7.21
N GLU A 182 -30.61 -6.98 7.73
CA GLU A 182 -30.78 -7.56 9.07
C GLU A 182 -30.72 -6.46 10.15
N ASP A 183 -29.74 -5.56 10.06
CA ASP A 183 -29.60 -4.44 11.00
C ASP A 183 -30.83 -3.52 11.02
N ASN A 184 -31.39 -3.22 9.85
CA ASN A 184 -32.58 -2.38 9.75
C ASN A 184 -33.84 -3.12 10.19
N ASN A 185 -33.97 -4.39 9.81
CA ASN A 185 -35.10 -5.24 10.19
C ASN A 185 -35.16 -5.42 11.71
N LEU A 186 -34.01 -5.57 12.37
CA LEU A 186 -33.92 -5.63 13.83
C LEU A 186 -34.46 -4.35 14.48
N LYS A 187 -34.05 -3.17 13.99
CA LYS A 187 -34.52 -1.86 14.50
C LYS A 187 -36.03 -1.71 14.34
N VAL A 188 -36.57 -2.08 13.18
CA VAL A 188 -38.02 -2.06 12.91
C VAL A 188 -38.76 -3.02 13.84
N SER A 189 -38.25 -4.24 14.04
CA SER A 189 -38.85 -5.24 14.93
C SER A 189 -38.91 -4.75 16.39
N ILE A 190 -37.84 -4.10 16.87
CA ILE A 190 -37.81 -3.53 18.23
C ILE A 190 -38.86 -2.42 18.36
N LEU A 191 -38.93 -1.51 17.39
CA LEU A 191 -39.93 -0.43 17.39
C LEU A 191 -41.35 -0.98 17.40
N GLN A 192 -41.61 -2.02 16.60
CA GLN A 192 -42.93 -2.64 16.50
C GLN A 192 -43.34 -3.31 17.82
N LYS A 193 -42.42 -4.05 18.46
CA LYS A 193 -42.64 -4.61 19.80
C LYS A 193 -42.93 -3.53 20.84
N ALA A 194 -42.17 -2.43 20.84
CA ALA A 194 -42.37 -1.32 21.76
C ALA A 194 -43.74 -0.64 21.55
N HIS A 195 -44.12 -0.39 20.29
CA HIS A 195 -45.43 0.13 19.93
C HIS A 195 -46.58 -0.75 20.45
N ASP A 196 -46.48 -2.06 20.24
CA ASP A 196 -47.50 -3.01 20.66
C ASP A 196 -47.66 -3.01 22.19
N ILE A 197 -46.56 -2.99 22.94
CA ILE A 197 -46.59 -2.90 24.42
C ILE A 197 -47.32 -1.65 24.90
N VAL A 198 -47.00 -0.47 24.34
CA VAL A 198 -47.64 0.79 24.72
C VAL A 198 -49.14 0.77 24.40
N LYS A 199 -49.52 0.22 23.24
CA LYS A 199 -50.91 0.11 22.82
C LYS A 199 -51.71 -0.82 23.75
N PHE A 200 -51.15 -1.96 24.15
CA PHE A 200 -51.87 -2.88 25.06
C PHE A 200 -51.88 -2.39 26.51
N THR A 201 -50.86 -1.65 26.95
CA THR A 201 -50.80 -1.10 28.31
C THR A 201 -51.78 0.06 28.51
N SER A 202 -52.09 0.83 27.46
CA SER A 202 -53.08 1.92 27.51
C SER A 202 -54.55 1.45 27.43
N LEU A 203 -54.76 0.14 27.21
CA LEU A 203 -56.08 -0.51 27.20
C LEU A 203 -56.43 -1.22 28.52
N THR A 204 -55.53 -1.20 29.50
CA THR A 204 -55.70 -1.82 30.83
C THR A 204 -55.71 -0.73 31.90
#